data_AF-A0A7S1CEB7-F1
#
_entry.id   AF-A0A7S1CEB7-F1
#
_cell.length_a   1.000
_cell.length_b   1.000
_cell.length_c   1.000
_cell.angle_alpha   90.00
_cell.angle_beta   90.00
_cell.angle_gamma   90.00
#
_symmetry.space_group_name_H-M   'P 1'
#
loop_
_entity.id
_entity.type
_entity.pdbx_description
1 polymer ?
#
loop_
_entity_poly.entity_id
_entity_poly.type
_entity_poly.pdbx_seq_one_letter_code
_entity_poly.pdbx_strand_id
1 'polypeptide(L)'
;MEALDLSTTVTFHGVQYVLTLAADRAGDSVSIDLEHETEGTRWSGVFSARYVEEVTRKTGNFKRFPVFLKMLVAAVNRESDSVFIDLLTYADLEVLRARKEGHTAAHGSAASVSSVRHNNRRYLILTYAVEWDRVHYPLQLTEEEEPSTSSLQRTIKRLRRELATRRAAGNLSAEELGAEVVRLQRENDNLRQRL
;
A
#
# COMPACT_ATOMS: atom_id res chain seq x y z
N MET A 1 -11.72 5.69 -19.85
CA MET A 1 -11.59 4.95 -18.57
C MET A 1 -11.54 6.02 -17.50
N GLU A 2 -12.28 5.87 -16.41
CA GLU A 2 -12.24 6.86 -15.31
C GLU A 2 -10.82 6.89 -14.74
N ALA A 3 -10.32 8.07 -14.35
CA ALA A 3 -8.98 8.19 -13.77
C ALA A 3 -8.98 7.44 -12.44
N LEU A 4 -8.26 6.32 -12.36
CA LEU A 4 -8.05 5.61 -11.11
C LEU A 4 -7.12 6.46 -10.25
N ASP A 5 -7.56 6.81 -9.04
CA ASP A 5 -6.74 7.42 -7.99
C ASP A 5 -7.18 6.82 -6.65
N LEU A 6 -6.54 5.72 -6.27
CA LEU A 6 -6.85 4.93 -5.07
C LEU A 6 -5.69 5.06 -4.09
N SER A 7 -5.98 5.36 -2.82
CA SER A 7 -4.97 5.39 -1.75
C SER A 7 -5.54 4.70 -0.52
N THR A 8 -4.83 3.70 0.00
CA THR A 8 -5.27 2.92 1.15
C THR A 8 -4.09 2.39 1.98
N THR A 9 -4.34 2.08 3.24
CA THR A 9 -3.34 1.47 4.13
C THR A 9 -3.37 -0.06 3.96
N VAL A 10 -2.19 -0.65 3.75
CA VAL A 10 -2.00 -2.09 3.58
C VAL A 10 -0.90 -2.57 4.52
N THR A 11 -1.08 -3.76 5.09
CA THR A 11 -0.08 -4.39 5.96
C THR A 11 0.60 -5.55 5.22
N PHE A 12 1.93 -5.50 5.11
CA PHE A 12 2.76 -6.59 4.60
C PHE A 12 3.70 -7.07 5.70
N HIS A 13 3.71 -8.36 6.00
CA HIS A 13 4.59 -8.96 7.02
C HIS A 13 4.60 -8.22 8.38
N GLY A 14 3.44 -7.70 8.81
CA GLY A 14 3.29 -6.96 10.08
C GLY A 14 3.67 -5.47 10.02
N VAL A 15 4.09 -4.98 8.85
CA VAL A 15 4.49 -3.59 8.62
C VAL A 15 3.42 -2.86 7.82
N GLN A 16 3.05 -1.65 8.26
CA GLN A 16 2.03 -0.83 7.61
C GLN A 16 2.62 0.11 6.56
N TYR A 17 1.93 0.18 5.42
CA TYR A 17 2.28 1.03 4.30
C TYR A 17 1.04 1.75 3.79
N VAL A 18 1.25 2.95 3.24
CA VAL A 18 0.25 3.63 2.42
C VAL A 18 0.53 3.32 0.96
N LEU A 19 -0.35 2.52 0.35
CA LEU A 19 -0.31 2.17 -1.07
C LEU A 19 -1.20 3.13 -1.85
N THR A 20 -0.64 3.74 -2.89
CA THR A 20 -1.37 4.59 -3.83
C THR A 20 -1.24 4.05 -5.24
N LEU A 21 -2.37 3.89 -5.93
CA LEU A 21 -2.47 3.51 -7.33
C LEU A 21 -3.08 4.66 -8.12
N ALA A 22 -2.41 5.12 -9.16
CA ALA A 22 -2.99 6.08 -10.08
C ALA A 22 -2.84 5.62 -11.53
N ALA A 23 -3.95 5.50 -12.27
CA ALA A 23 -3.90 5.19 -13.69
C ALA A 23 -4.01 6.47 -14.51
N ASP A 24 -3.25 6.54 -15.61
CA ASP A 24 -3.36 7.65 -16.53
C ASP A 24 -4.74 7.68 -17.23
N ARG A 25 -5.21 8.87 -17.61
CA ARG A 25 -6.50 9.08 -18.28
C ARG A 25 -6.59 8.38 -19.63
N ALA A 26 -5.47 8.24 -20.33
CA ALA A 26 -5.41 7.47 -21.57
C ALA A 26 -5.59 5.96 -21.31
N GLY A 27 -5.37 5.50 -20.08
CA GLY A 27 -5.42 4.08 -19.72
C GLY A 27 -4.18 3.31 -20.18
N ASP A 28 -3.07 4.01 -20.46
CA ASP A 28 -1.85 3.42 -21.02
C ASP A 28 -0.78 3.12 -19.97
N SER A 29 -0.96 3.58 -18.73
CA SER A 29 -0.05 3.29 -17.63
C SER A 29 -0.70 3.38 -16.26
N VAL A 30 -0.05 2.77 -15.28
CA VAL A 30 -0.37 2.87 -13.85
C VAL A 30 0.88 3.22 -13.07
N SER A 31 0.79 4.21 -12.21
CA SER A 31 1.78 4.48 -11.17
C SER A 31 1.37 3.79 -9.88
N ILE A 32 2.36 3.18 -9.24
CA ILE A 32 2.25 2.52 -7.95
C ILE A 32 3.24 3.19 -7.02
N ASP A 33 2.75 3.63 -5.89
CA ASP A 33 3.49 4.33 -4.86
C ASP A 33 3.25 3.65 -3.53
N LEU A 34 4.31 3.28 -2.83
CA LEU A 34 4.26 2.62 -1.54
C LEU A 34 5.10 3.40 -0.54
N GLU A 35 4.47 3.96 0.49
CA GLU A 35 5.12 4.75 1.53
C GLU A 35 5.07 3.98 2.85
N HIS A 36 6.21 3.80 3.50
CA HIS A 36 6.27 3.25 4.85
C HIS A 36 5.62 4.24 5.83
N GLU A 37 4.62 3.80 6.59
CA GLU A 37 3.76 4.71 7.35
C GLU A 37 4.52 5.52 8.42
N THR A 38 5.53 4.93 9.06
CA THR A 38 6.27 5.55 10.17
C THR A 38 7.60 6.15 9.77
N GLU A 39 8.29 5.57 8.79
CA GLU A 39 9.64 6.02 8.38
C GLU A 39 9.59 7.04 7.24
N GLY A 40 8.49 7.08 6.48
CA GLY A 40 8.36 7.94 5.30
C GLY A 40 9.14 7.47 4.08
N THR A 41 9.96 6.41 4.20
CA THR A 41 10.66 5.76 3.08
C THR A 41 9.66 5.31 2.03
N ARG A 42 9.97 5.55 0.75
CA ARG A 42 9.01 5.36 -0.35
C ARG A 42 9.61 4.56 -1.48
N TRP A 43 8.78 3.69 -2.06
CA TRP A 43 9.09 2.96 -3.28
C TRP A 43 8.02 3.25 -4.33
N SER A 44 8.45 3.59 -5.54
CA SER A 44 7.54 3.92 -6.63
C SER A 44 7.90 3.21 -7.93
N GLY A 45 6.92 3.09 -8.82
CA GLY A 45 7.09 2.53 -10.15
C GLY A 45 5.96 2.96 -11.08
N VAL A 46 6.29 3.25 -12.34
CA VAL A 46 5.32 3.55 -13.39
C VAL A 46 5.38 2.44 -14.43
N PHE A 47 4.25 1.79 -14.68
CA PHE A 47 4.15 0.62 -15.52
C PHE A 47 3.21 0.89 -16.69
N SER A 48 3.73 0.80 -17.91
CA SER A 48 2.90 0.91 -19.11
C SER A 48 2.05 -0.34 -19.31
N ALA A 49 0.93 -0.20 -20.02
CA ALA A 49 0.05 -1.30 -20.39
C ALA A 49 0.83 -2.43 -21.08
N ARG A 50 1.70 -2.07 -22.02
CA ARG A 50 2.58 -3.01 -22.73
C ARG A 50 3.50 -3.78 -21.77
N TYR A 51 4.11 -3.10 -20.81
CA TYR A 51 5.01 -3.74 -19.85
C TYR A 51 4.26 -4.75 -18.97
N VAL A 52 3.11 -4.36 -18.41
CA VAL A 52 2.28 -5.24 -17.57
C VAL A 52 1.81 -6.46 -18.36
N GLU A 53 1.37 -6.26 -19.60
CA GLU A 53 0.99 -7.34 -20.50
C GLU A 53 2.15 -8.29 -20.83
N GLU A 54 3.37 -7.78 -20.96
CA GLU A 54 4.56 -8.61 -21.14
C GLU A 54 4.89 -9.42 -19.88
N VAL A 55 4.79 -8.83 -18.69
CA VAL A 55 4.98 -9.53 -17.40
C VAL A 55 3.97 -10.67 -17.26
N THR A 56 2.70 -10.43 -17.57
CA THR A 56 1.66 -11.47 -17.47
C THR A 56 1.84 -12.56 -18.54
N ARG A 57 2.39 -12.22 -19.71
CA ARG A 57 2.74 -13.21 -20.73
C ARG A 57 3.92 -14.09 -20.31
N LYS A 58 4.98 -13.49 -19.74
CA LYS A 58 6.18 -14.21 -19.26
C LYS A 58 5.88 -15.20 -18.12
N THR A 59 4.82 -14.97 -17.37
CA THR A 59 4.37 -15.84 -16.27
C THR A 59 3.43 -16.95 -16.74
N GLY A 60 3.14 -17.05 -18.04
CA GLY A 60 2.31 -18.11 -18.62
C GLY A 60 0.81 -17.88 -18.51
N ASN A 61 0.36 -16.82 -17.84
CA ASN A 61 -1.06 -16.51 -17.61
C ASN A 61 -1.33 -15.05 -17.97
N PHE A 62 -1.55 -14.82 -19.27
CA PHE A 62 -1.72 -13.49 -19.85
C PHE A 62 -2.96 -12.77 -19.31
N LYS A 63 -2.80 -11.49 -18.99
CA LYS A 63 -3.89 -10.58 -18.63
C LYS A 63 -3.75 -9.29 -19.42
N ARG A 64 -4.82 -8.88 -20.11
CA ARG A 64 -4.91 -7.55 -20.71
C ARG A 64 -4.79 -6.50 -19.62
N PHE A 65 -4.16 -5.37 -19.92
CA PHE A 65 -3.90 -4.33 -18.92
C PHE A 65 -5.14 -3.89 -18.11
N PRO A 66 -6.33 -3.63 -18.70
CA PRO A 66 -7.52 -3.24 -17.94
C PRO A 66 -8.00 -4.34 -16.97
N VAL A 67 -7.79 -5.61 -17.31
CA VAL A 67 -8.15 -6.74 -16.43
C VAL A 67 -7.16 -6.81 -15.27
N PHE A 68 -5.87 -6.64 -15.56
CA PHE A 68 -4.83 -6.59 -14.55
C PHE A 68 -5.08 -5.46 -13.53
N LEU A 69 -5.47 -4.26 -13.99
CA LEU A 69 -5.83 -3.16 -13.10
C LEU A 69 -7.00 -3.50 -12.18
N LYS A 70 -8.06 -4.14 -12.70
CA LYS A 70 -9.18 -4.59 -11.88
C LYS A 70 -8.75 -5.61 -10.84
N MET A 71 -7.91 -6.57 -11.22
CA MET A 71 -7.34 -7.55 -10.29
C MET A 71 -6.52 -6.87 -9.19
N LEU A 72 -5.71 -5.87 -9.55
CA LEU A 72 -4.89 -5.13 -8.62
C LEU A 72 -5.75 -4.32 -7.63
N VAL A 73 -6.78 -3.61 -8.12
CA VAL A 73 -7.73 -2.87 -7.26
C VAL A 73 -8.47 -3.82 -6.32
N ALA A 74 -8.99 -4.94 -6.83
CA ALA A 74 -9.68 -5.94 -6.01
C ALA A 74 -8.75 -6.54 -4.93
N ALA A 75 -7.49 -6.81 -5.27
CA ALA A 75 -6.50 -7.31 -4.33
C ALA A 75 -6.15 -6.28 -3.24
N VAL A 76 -6.06 -5.00 -3.61
CA VAL A 76 -5.80 -3.90 -2.67
C VAL A 76 -6.96 -3.69 -1.70
N ASN A 77 -8.19 -3.73 -2.20
CA ASN A 77 -9.39 -3.61 -1.37
C ASN A 77 -9.77 -4.91 -0.64
N ARG A 78 -9.08 -6.02 -0.90
CA ARG A 78 -9.38 -7.36 -0.38
C ARG A 78 -10.80 -7.81 -0.73
N GLU A 79 -11.24 -7.51 -1.94
CA GLU A 79 -12.58 -7.83 -2.45
C GLU A 79 -12.67 -9.23 -3.08
N SER A 80 -11.57 -9.98 -3.12
CA SER A 80 -11.53 -11.31 -3.74
C SER A 80 -10.49 -12.22 -3.06
N ASP A 81 -10.88 -13.47 -2.83
CA ASP A 81 -9.97 -14.49 -2.28
C ASP A 81 -8.99 -15.05 -3.33
N SER A 82 -9.31 -14.89 -4.62
CA SER A 82 -8.49 -15.40 -5.72
C SER A 82 -7.40 -14.43 -6.16
N VAL A 83 -7.43 -13.18 -5.71
CA VAL A 83 -6.40 -12.18 -6.03
C VAL A 83 -5.95 -11.44 -4.77
N PHE A 84 -4.65 -11.46 -4.50
CA PHE A 84 -4.07 -10.77 -3.34
C PHE A 84 -2.69 -10.22 -3.69
N ILE A 85 -2.24 -9.26 -2.88
CA ILE A 85 -0.94 -8.63 -3.03
C ILE A 85 -0.02 -9.00 -1.88
N ASP A 86 1.26 -9.12 -2.19
CA ASP A 86 2.33 -9.29 -1.21
C ASP A 86 3.52 -8.38 -1.55
N LEU A 87 4.41 -8.13 -0.59
CA LEU A 87 5.56 -7.24 -0.79
C LEU A 87 6.84 -7.96 -0.37
N LEU A 88 7.72 -8.21 -1.34
CA LEU A 88 8.99 -8.89 -1.10
C LEU A 88 10.17 -7.94 -1.26
N THR A 89 11.18 -8.11 -0.40
CA THR A 89 12.51 -7.53 -0.60
C THR A 89 13.34 -8.40 -1.53
N TYR A 90 14.46 -7.87 -2.02
CA TYR A 90 15.41 -8.67 -2.79
C TYR A 90 15.96 -9.85 -1.97
N ALA A 91 16.20 -9.67 -0.67
CA ALA A 91 16.65 -10.74 0.21
C ALA A 91 15.61 -11.87 0.32
N ASP A 92 14.32 -11.52 0.43
CA ASP A 92 13.24 -12.51 0.45
C ASP A 92 13.19 -13.32 -0.85
N LEU A 93 13.44 -12.68 -1.99
CA LEU A 93 13.52 -13.35 -3.28
C LEU A 93 14.70 -14.33 -3.36
N GLU A 94 15.87 -13.99 -2.79
CA GLU A 94 17.02 -14.91 -2.75
C GLU A 94 16.73 -16.13 -1.87
N VAL A 95 16.07 -15.95 -0.73
CA VAL A 95 15.63 -17.05 0.13
C VAL A 95 14.60 -17.95 -0.58
N LEU A 96 13.65 -17.36 -1.31
CA LEU A 96 12.67 -18.10 -2.09
C LEU A 96 13.32 -18.89 -3.24
N ARG A 97 14.32 -18.33 -3.91
CA ARG A 97 15.11 -19.04 -4.94
C ARG A 97 15.87 -20.21 -4.33
N ALA A 98 16.59 -19.98 -3.23
CA ALA A 98 17.35 -21.02 -2.55
C ALA A 98 16.46 -22.17 -2.04
N ARG A 99 15.23 -21.88 -1.61
CA ARG A 99 14.24 -22.91 -1.23
C ARG A 99 13.67 -23.66 -2.43
N LYS A 100 13.45 -22.98 -3.57
CA LYS A 100 12.90 -23.59 -4.79
C LYS A 100 13.93 -24.45 -5.54
N GLU A 101 15.21 -24.11 -5.44
CA GLU A 101 16.32 -24.81 -6.09
C GLU A 101 16.87 -25.99 -5.26
N GLY A 102 16.46 -26.13 -3.99
CA GLY A 102 16.78 -27.29 -3.16
C GLY A 102 18.24 -27.38 -2.73
N HIS A 103 18.53 -26.96 -1.50
CA HIS A 103 19.68 -27.42 -0.69
C HIS A 103 20.98 -27.75 -1.44
N THR A 104 21.61 -26.77 -2.07
CA THR A 104 23.06 -26.79 -2.29
C THR A 104 23.65 -25.47 -1.83
N ALA A 105 24.00 -25.41 -0.55
CA ALA A 105 24.91 -24.39 -0.06
C ALA A 105 26.28 -24.63 -0.72
N ALA A 106 26.64 -23.77 -1.67
CA ALA A 106 28.01 -23.61 -2.14
C ALA A 106 28.44 -22.17 -1.87
N HIS A 107 29.56 -22.05 -1.14
CA HIS A 107 30.20 -20.81 -0.75
C HIS A 107 30.46 -19.87 -1.94
N GLY A 108 30.23 -18.58 -1.71
CA GLY A 108 30.54 -17.52 -2.68
C GLY A 108 30.60 -16.16 -2.00
N SER A 109 31.67 -15.92 -1.24
CA SER A 109 32.05 -14.64 -0.67
C SER A 109 32.34 -13.60 -1.76
N ALA A 110 31.32 -12.82 -2.15
CA ALA A 110 31.46 -11.59 -2.95
C ALA A 110 30.31 -10.58 -2.76
N ALA A 111 29.56 -10.69 -1.66
CA ALA A 111 28.34 -9.90 -1.41
C ALA A 111 28.60 -8.72 -0.48
N SER A 112 29.27 -7.65 -0.94
CA SER A 112 29.49 -6.47 -0.09
C SER A 112 29.19 -5.11 -0.71
N VAL A 113 28.85 -5.02 -2.01
CA VAL A 113 28.46 -3.72 -2.63
C VAL A 113 27.23 -3.85 -3.56
N SER A 114 27.06 -4.98 -4.24
CA SER A 114 25.86 -5.26 -5.04
C SER A 114 24.64 -5.50 -4.16
N SER A 115 24.78 -6.18 -3.03
CA SER A 115 23.69 -6.48 -2.09
C SER A 115 23.02 -5.22 -1.53
N VAL A 116 23.79 -4.17 -1.23
CA VAL A 116 23.26 -2.89 -0.71
C VAL A 116 22.38 -2.17 -1.73
N ARG A 117 22.79 -2.13 -3.01
CA ARG A 117 21.96 -1.48 -4.07
C ARG A 117 20.67 -2.24 -4.40
N HIS A 118 20.65 -3.55 -4.18
CA HIS A 118 19.44 -4.36 -4.38
C HIS A 118 18.53 -4.35 -3.14
N ASN A 119 19.05 -3.98 -1.97
CA ASN A 119 18.27 -3.89 -0.73
C ASN A 119 17.18 -2.81 -0.78
N ASN A 120 17.38 -1.81 -1.63
CA ASN A 120 16.47 -0.68 -1.80
C ASN A 120 15.34 -0.98 -2.81
N ARG A 121 15.31 -2.18 -3.41
CA ARG A 121 14.23 -2.58 -4.30
C ARG A 121 13.15 -3.31 -3.49
N ARG A 122 11.90 -3.07 -3.86
CA ARG A 122 10.75 -3.82 -3.38
C ARG A 122 10.01 -4.40 -4.58
N TYR A 123 9.44 -5.58 -4.42
CA TYR A 123 8.65 -6.24 -5.43
C TYR A 123 7.24 -6.39 -4.91
N LEU A 124 6.31 -5.61 -5.45
CA LEU A 124 4.89 -5.81 -5.22
C LEU A 124 4.45 -6.99 -6.08
N ILE A 125 4.00 -8.06 -5.44
CA ILE A 125 3.58 -9.29 -6.11
C ILE A 125 2.07 -9.34 -6.13
N LEU A 126 1.45 -9.18 -7.30
CA LEU A 126 0.05 -9.56 -7.47
C LEU A 126 -0.01 -11.08 -7.70
N THR A 127 -0.68 -11.80 -6.81
CA THR A 127 -0.89 -13.24 -6.92
C THR A 127 -2.31 -13.51 -7.37
N TYR A 128 -2.46 -14.30 -8.43
CA TYR A 128 -3.73 -14.88 -8.86
C TYR A 128 -3.71 -16.37 -8.50
N ALA A 129 -4.60 -16.79 -7.60
CA ALA A 129 -4.71 -18.16 -7.13
C ALA A 129 -6.13 -18.67 -7.31
N VAL A 130 -6.27 -19.73 -8.10
CA VAL A 130 -7.52 -20.49 -8.29
C VAL A 130 -7.25 -21.97 -7.98
N GLU A 131 -8.27 -22.83 -8.03
CA GLU A 131 -8.23 -24.21 -7.53
C GLU A 131 -6.99 -25.03 -7.95
N TRP A 132 -6.48 -24.82 -9.17
CA TRP A 132 -5.40 -25.61 -9.75
C TRP A 132 -4.26 -24.76 -10.35
N ASP A 133 -4.30 -23.43 -10.18
CA ASP A 133 -3.30 -22.53 -10.75
C ASP A 133 -2.96 -21.41 -9.77
N ARG A 134 -1.66 -21.11 -9.67
CA ARG A 134 -1.15 -20.01 -8.84
C ARG A 134 -0.06 -19.28 -9.61
N VAL A 135 -0.34 -18.03 -9.96
CA VAL A 135 0.53 -17.20 -10.78
C VAL A 135 0.88 -15.92 -10.04
N HIS A 136 2.16 -15.56 -10.09
CA HIS A 136 2.71 -14.37 -9.47
C HIS A 136 3.13 -13.37 -10.55
N TYR A 137 2.63 -12.14 -10.45
CA TYR A 137 2.99 -11.03 -11.32
C TYR A 137 3.84 -10.02 -10.53
N PRO A 138 5.18 -10.09 -10.62
CA PRO A 138 6.06 -9.19 -9.90
C PRO A 138 6.10 -7.80 -10.54
N LEU A 139 5.88 -6.76 -9.76
CA LEU A 139 6.05 -5.36 -10.12
C LEU A 139 7.19 -4.77 -9.30
N GLN A 140 8.27 -4.39 -9.96
CA GLN A 140 9.45 -3.85 -9.30
C GLN A 140 9.29 -2.37 -8.98
N LEU A 141 9.40 -2.03 -7.71
CA LEU A 141 9.40 -0.67 -7.20
C LEU A 141 10.82 -0.26 -6.81
N THR A 142 11.15 1.00 -7.08
CA THR A 142 12.46 1.59 -6.79
C THR A 142 12.30 2.56 -5.64
N GLU A 143 13.21 2.51 -4.68
CA GLU A 143 13.24 3.48 -3.60
C GLU A 143 13.48 4.88 -4.14
N GLU A 144 12.70 5.83 -3.65
CA GLU A 144 12.86 7.24 -3.92
C GLU A 144 13.89 7.80 -2.92
N GLU A 145 15.14 7.98 -3.39
CA GLU A 145 16.24 8.50 -2.54
C GLU A 145 15.95 9.91 -2.01
N GLU A 146 15.26 10.73 -2.81
CA GLU A 146 14.78 12.06 -2.43
C GLU A 146 13.29 12.18 -2.76
N PRO A 147 12.43 12.55 -1.79
CA PRO A 147 11.00 12.62 -2.02
C PRO A 147 10.67 13.71 -3.05
N SER A 148 10.07 13.31 -4.17
CA SER A 148 9.64 14.24 -5.20
C SER A 148 8.58 15.22 -4.68
N THR A 149 8.50 16.37 -5.33
CA THR A 149 7.54 17.43 -4.96
C THR A 149 6.09 16.94 -5.02
N SER A 150 5.76 16.06 -5.98
CA SER A 150 4.45 15.42 -6.08
C SER A 150 4.19 14.45 -4.92
N SER A 151 5.17 13.63 -4.56
CA SER A 151 5.12 12.74 -3.40
C SER A 151 4.84 13.52 -2.11
N LEU A 152 5.60 14.60 -1.85
CA LEU A 152 5.43 15.46 -0.69
C LEU A 152 4.07 16.16 -0.66
N GLN A 153 3.62 16.71 -1.79
CA GLN A 153 2.30 17.34 -1.88
C GLN A 153 1.17 16.36 -1.55
N ARG A 154 1.31 15.10 -1.98
CA ARG A 154 0.34 14.03 -1.68
C ARG A 154 0.32 13.72 -0.19
N THR A 155 1.48 13.58 0.45
CA THR A 155 1.59 13.40 1.91
C THR A 155 1.00 14.59 2.67
N ILE A 156 1.32 15.83 2.26
CA ILE A 156 0.75 17.05 2.87
C ILE A 156 -0.78 17.06 2.75
N LYS A 157 -1.33 16.69 1.58
CA LYS A 157 -2.78 16.63 1.37
C LYS A 157 -3.44 15.58 2.26
N ARG A 158 -2.81 14.41 2.41
CA ARG A 158 -3.26 13.34 3.32
C ARG A 158 -3.26 13.81 4.77
N LEU A 159 -2.12 14.31 5.25
CA LEU A 159 -1.96 14.83 6.62
C LEU A 159 -2.94 15.96 6.93
N ARG A 160 -3.15 16.89 5.99
CA ARG A 160 -4.15 17.97 6.16
C ARG A 160 -5.57 17.42 6.34
N ARG A 161 -5.95 16.38 5.59
CA ARG A 161 -7.27 15.73 5.73
C ARG A 161 -7.42 15.01 7.07
N GLU A 162 -6.40 14.27 7.49
CA GLU A 162 -6.40 13.59 8.79
C GLU A 162 -6.48 14.58 9.95
N LEU A 163 -5.71 15.68 9.91
CA LEU A 163 -5.77 16.73 10.92
C LEU A 163 -7.14 17.42 10.96
N ALA A 164 -7.76 17.68 9.80
CA ALA A 164 -9.11 18.23 9.75
C ALA A 164 -10.13 17.29 10.41
N THR A 165 -10.03 15.99 10.12
CA THR A 165 -10.90 14.95 10.69
C THR A 165 -10.72 14.84 12.21
N ARG A 166 -9.48 14.82 12.70
CA ARG A 166 -9.18 14.78 14.14
C ARG A 166 -9.64 16.04 14.88
N ARG A 167 -9.51 17.22 14.26
CA ARG A 167 -10.04 18.47 14.83
C ARG A 167 -11.56 18.47 14.90
N ALA A 168 -12.24 17.97 13.86
CA ALA A 168 -13.69 17.84 13.87
C ALA A 168 -14.17 16.89 14.98
N ALA A 169 -13.53 15.73 15.12
CA ALA A 169 -13.83 14.77 16.19
C ALA A 169 -13.54 15.34 17.59
N GLY A 170 -12.44 16.08 17.76
CA GLY A 170 -12.11 16.76 19.02
C GLY A 170 -13.14 17.83 19.39
N ASN A 171 -13.60 18.63 18.42
CA ASN A 171 -14.64 19.63 18.65
C ASN A 171 -15.98 19.00 19.05
N LEU A 172 -16.39 17.92 18.37
CA LEU A 172 -17.60 17.17 18.74
C LEU A 172 -17.54 16.67 20.18
N SER A 173 -16.41 16.07 20.58
CA SER A 173 -16.24 15.59 21.95
C SER A 173 -16.29 16.70 23.01
N ALA A 174 -15.78 17.89 22.69
CA ALA A 174 -15.81 19.04 23.59
C ALA A 174 -17.23 19.63 23.74
N GLU A 175 -18.01 19.67 22.65
CA GLU A 175 -19.41 20.10 22.69
C GLU A 175 -20.30 19.11 23.46
N GLU A 176 -20.10 17.80 23.28
CA GLU A 176 -20.81 16.75 24.01
C GLU A 176 -20.52 16.81 25.52
N LEU A 177 -19.24 16.97 25.90
CA LEU A 177 -18.84 17.17 27.30
C LEU A 177 -19.45 18.45 27.89
N GLY A 178 -19.48 19.55 27.13
CA GLY A 178 -20.09 20.80 27.55
C GLY A 178 -21.59 20.68 27.79
N ALA A 179 -22.31 20.01 26.89
CA ALA A 179 -23.74 19.76 27.02
C ALA A 179 -24.07 18.91 28.26
N GLU A 180 -23.27 17.87 28.53
CA GLU A 180 -23.45 17.01 29.69
C GLU A 180 -23.16 17.74 31.01
N VAL A 181 -22.11 18.57 31.05
CA VAL A 181 -21.81 19.42 32.22
C VAL A 181 -22.98 20.36 32.53
N VAL A 182 -23.56 21.02 31.52
CA VAL A 182 -24.72 21.91 31.70
C VAL A 182 -25.94 21.13 32.21
N ARG A 183 -26.16 19.90 31.72
CA ARG A 183 -27.26 19.03 32.18
C ARG A 183 -27.10 18.67 33.65
N LEU A 184 -25.90 18.20 34.03
CA LEU A 184 -25.58 17.79 35.40
C LEU A 184 -25.61 18.98 36.38
N GLN A 185 -25.25 20.19 35.93
CA GLN A 185 -25.38 21.41 36.73
C GLN A 185 -26.84 21.77 36.99
N ARG A 186 -27.70 21.73 35.97
CA ARG A 186 -29.15 21.96 36.13
C ARG A 186 -29.81 20.95 37.06
N GLU A 187 -29.35 19.70 37.02
CA GLU A 187 -29.84 18.64 37.89
C GLU A 187 -29.38 18.86 39.35
N ASN A 188 -28.11 19.20 39.55
CA ASN A 188 -27.58 19.58 40.87
C ASN A 188 -28.29 20.80 41.47
N ASP A 189 -28.56 21.82 40.66
CA ASP A 189 -29.26 23.03 41.13
C ASP A 189 -30.70 22.71 41.55
N ASN A 190 -31.40 21.85 40.81
CA ASN A 190 -32.74 21.38 41.19
C ASN A 190 -32.72 20.56 42.50
N LEU A 191 -31.73 19.69 42.67
CA LEU A 191 -31.58 18.89 43.89
C LEU A 191 -31.28 19.77 45.10
N ARG A 192 -30.45 20.81 44.92
CA ARG A 192 -30.13 21.80 45.96
C ARG A 192 -31.32 22.65 46.39
N GLN A 193 -32.28 22.91 45.51
CA GLN A 193 -33.51 23.65 45.86
C GLN A 193 -34.57 22.78 46.55
N ARG A 194 -34.40 21.45 46.54
CA ARG A 194 -35.32 20.48 47.16
C ARG A 194 -34.87 20.01 48.55
N LEU A 195 -33.72 20.47 49.03
CA LEU A 195 -33.16 20.25 50.37
C LEU A 195 -33.29 21.55 51.19
#